data_AF-A0A7Y8WUI6-F1
#
_entry.id   AF-A0A7Y8WUI6-F1
#
_cell.length_a   1.000
_cell.length_b   1.000
_cell.length_c   1.000
_cell.angle_alpha   90.00
_cell.angle_beta   90.00
_cell.angle_gamma   90.00
#
_symmetry.space_group_name_H-M   'P 1'
#
loop_
_entity.id
_entity.type
_entity.pdbx_description
1 polymer ?
#
loop_
_entity_poly.entity_id
_entity_poly.type
_entity_poly.pdbx_seq_one_letter_code
_entity_poly.pdbx_strand_id
1 'polypeptide(L)' 'MDVREFYIDDLVYEHEAVEASGVPGQVIRQWASRGRIHRFEGDGRYSGHGHEYKTMYALPEIMERARRYKPRPRQVAA' A
#
# COMPACT_ATOMS: atom_id res chain seq x y z
N MET A 1 -0.28 -14.78 -15.30
CA MET A 1 -0.57 -14.64 -13.86
C MET A 1 -2.00 -14.16 -13.76
N ASP A 2 -2.88 -15.05 -13.32
CA ASP A 2 -4.31 -14.83 -13.24
C ASP A 2 -4.61 -13.86 -12.08
N VAL A 3 -5.43 -12.84 -12.33
CA VAL A 3 -5.64 -11.66 -11.47
C VAL A 3 -6.76 -11.92 -10.45
N ARG A 4 -7.26 -13.15 -10.30
CA ARG A 4 -8.60 -13.42 -9.73
C ARG A 4 -8.63 -14.12 -8.37
N GLU A 5 -7.55 -14.10 -7.60
CA GLU A 5 -7.53 -14.65 -6.24
C GLU A 5 -6.93 -13.66 -5.23
N PHE A 6 -7.15 -12.35 -5.40
CA PHE A 6 -6.94 -11.40 -4.31
C PHE A 6 -8.00 -11.69 -3.24
N TYR A 7 -7.62 -12.50 -2.26
CA TYR A 7 -8.45 -12.73 -1.09
C TYR A 7 -8.71 -11.36 -0.45
N ILE A 8 -9.97 -11.09 -0.12
CA ILE A 8 -10.39 -9.88 0.60
C ILE A 8 -9.58 -9.74 1.92
N ASP A 9 -9.04 -10.85 2.43
CA ASP A 9 -8.13 -10.93 3.57
C ASP A 9 -6.77 -10.23 3.35
N ASP A 10 -6.31 -10.10 2.11
CA ASP A 10 -5.05 -9.45 1.76
C ASP A 10 -5.19 -7.93 1.54
N LEU A 11 -6.36 -7.36 1.82
CA LEU A 11 -6.61 -5.93 1.76
C LEU A 11 -6.17 -5.27 3.06
N VAL A 12 -5.15 -4.43 2.95
CA VAL A 12 -4.52 -3.77 4.11
C VAL A 12 -4.63 -2.25 3.99
N TYR A 13 -4.66 -1.57 5.12
CA TYR A 13 -4.55 -0.12 5.14
C TYR A 13 -3.13 0.35 4.79
N GLU A 14 -2.98 1.64 4.51
CA GLU A 14 -1.67 2.23 4.18
C GLU A 14 -0.59 1.91 5.23
N HIS A 15 -0.91 2.03 6.51
CA HIS A 15 0.05 1.81 7.59
C HIS A 15 0.51 0.36 7.65
N GLU A 16 -0.42 -0.60 7.61
CA GLU A 16 -0.13 -2.03 7.53
C GLU A 16 0.70 -2.37 6.29
N ALA A 17 0.39 -1.75 5.15
CA ALA A 17 1.17 -1.95 3.93
C ALA A 17 2.60 -1.41 4.06
N VAL A 18 2.80 -0.27 4.74
CA VAL A 18 4.13 0.28 5.02
C VAL A 18 4.92 -0.66 5.92
N GLU A 19 4.29 -1.16 6.98
CA GLU A 19 4.92 -2.09 7.93
C GLU A 19 5.27 -3.43 7.27
N ALA A 20 4.38 -3.97 6.44
CA ALA A 20 4.58 -5.25 5.76
C ALA A 20 5.57 -5.17 4.59
N SER A 21 5.51 -4.11 3.78
CA SER A 21 6.31 -3.99 2.55
C SER A 21 7.60 -3.17 2.72
N GLY A 22 7.71 -2.36 3.78
CA GLY A 22 8.78 -1.38 3.97
C GLY A 22 8.74 -0.21 2.96
N VAL A 23 7.73 -0.15 2.10
CA VAL A 23 7.56 0.92 1.12
C VAL A 23 6.86 2.11 1.78
N PRO A 24 7.34 3.36 1.60
CA PRO A 24 6.67 4.52 2.18
C PRO A 24 5.23 4.68 1.69
N GLY A 25 4.31 5.05 2.57
CA GLY A 25 2.87 5.16 2.24
C GLY A 25 2.60 6.09 1.06
N GLN A 26 3.36 7.18 0.94
CA GLN A 26 3.30 8.09 -0.21
C GLN A 26 3.56 7.39 -1.57
N VAL A 27 4.46 6.41 -1.61
CA VAL A 27 4.78 5.63 -2.82
C VAL A 27 3.65 4.66 -3.13
N ILE A 28 3.08 4.02 -2.11
CA ILE A 28 1.92 3.13 -2.25
C ILE A 28 0.73 3.90 -2.83
N ARG A 29 0.43 5.08 -2.28
CA ARG A 29 -0.59 6.01 -2.83
C ARG A 29 -0.30 6.41 -4.27
N GLN A 30 0.96 6.70 -4.61
CA GLN A 30 1.35 7.01 -5.99
C GLN A 30 1.10 5.83 -6.92
N TRP A 31 1.39 4.60 -6.50
CA TRP A 31 1.10 3.42 -7.30
C TRP A 31 -0.41 3.29 -7.54
N ALA A 32 -1.23 3.44 -6.51
CA ALA A 32 -2.69 3.39 -6.66
C ALA A 32 -3.20 4.50 -7.60
N SER A 33 -2.71 5.73 -7.43
CA SER A 33 -3.05 6.87 -8.28
C SER A 33 -2.66 6.64 -9.76
N ARG A 34 -1.58 5.91 -10.01
CA ARG A 34 -1.11 5.55 -11.35
C ARG A 34 -1.78 4.29 -11.92
N GLY A 35 -2.77 3.71 -11.23
CA GLY A 35 -3.41 2.44 -11.64
C GLY A 35 -2.45 1.25 -11.64
N ARG A 36 -1.40 1.32 -10.81
CA ARG A 36 -0.34 0.33 -10.73
C ARG A 36 -0.65 -0.77 -9.72
N ILE A 37 -1.44 -0.45 -8.71
CA ILE A 37 -2.03 -1.37 -7.72
C ILE A 37 -3.51 -1.00 -7.61
N HIS A 38 -4.34 -1.95 -7.19
CA HIS A 38 -5.73 -1.71 -6.92
C HIS A 38 -5.90 -1.05 -5.54
N ARG A 39 -6.85 -0.12 -5.49
CA ARG A 39 -7.34 0.49 -4.26
C ARG A 39 -8.78 0.08 -4.06
N PHE A 40 -9.12 -0.22 -2.83
CA PHE A 40 -10.45 -0.60 -2.40
C PHE A 40 -10.96 0.45 -1.42
N GLU A 41 -12.26 0.73 -1.48
CA GLU A 41 -12.89 1.58 -0.48
C GLU A 41 -12.94 0.80 0.84
N GLY A 42 -12.26 1.31 1.86
CA GLY A 42 -12.38 0.78 3.20
C GLY A 42 -13.70 1.23 3.82
N ASP A 43 -14.16 0.51 4.85
CA ASP A 43 -15.44 0.71 5.56
C ASP A 43 -15.57 2.08 6.29
N GLY A 44 -14.67 3.03 6.02
CA GLY A 44 -14.66 4.34 6.67
C GLY A 44 -14.32 4.30 8.16
N ARG A 45 -13.85 3.16 8.69
CA ARG A 45 -13.45 3.04 10.09
C ARG A 45 -12.28 3.96 10.38
N TYR A 46 -12.46 4.81 11.38
CA TYR A 46 -11.39 5.61 11.97
C TYR A 46 -10.32 4.66 12.50
N SER A 47 -9.14 4.60 11.88
CA SER A 47 -7.97 4.02 12.57
C SER A 47 -7.68 4.94 13.76
N GLY A 48 -7.46 4.35 14.94
CA GLY A 48 -7.49 4.98 16.28
C GLY A 48 -6.52 6.14 16.55
N HIS A 49 -6.01 6.81 15.53
CA HIS A 49 -5.13 7.98 15.59
C HIS A 49 -5.75 9.24 14.96
N GLY A 50 -7.08 9.26 14.75
CA GLY A 50 -7.80 10.42 14.21
C GLY A 50 -7.64 10.66 12.70
N HIS A 51 -6.99 9.73 11.99
CA HIS A 51 -6.92 9.74 10.53
C HIS A 51 -7.90 8.71 9.96
N GLU A 52 -8.86 9.18 9.19
CA GLU A 52 -9.78 8.34 8.42
C GLU A 52 -9.03 7.69 7.26
N TYR A 53 -8.53 6.48 7.47
CA TYR A 53 -8.01 5.67 6.37
C TYR A 53 -9.19 4.99 5.67
N LYS A 54 -9.75 5.67 4.66
CA LYS A 54 -10.89 5.16 3.86
C LYS A 54 -10.45 4.29 2.68
N THR A 55 -9.16 4.00 2.56
CA THR A 55 -8.62 3.33 1.37
C THR A 55 -7.73 2.19 1.80
N MET A 56 -8.12 0.99 1.38
CA MET A 56 -7.33 -0.22 1.48
C MET A 56 -6.62 -0.48 0.15
N TYR A 57 -5.54 -1.23 0.21
CA TYR A 57 -4.75 -1.61 -0.95
C TYR A 57 -4.47 -3.11 -0.92
N ALA A 58 -4.32 -3.72 -2.09
CA ALA A 58 -3.94 -5.12 -2.17
C ALA A 58 -2.47 -5.31 -1.78
N LEU A 59 -2.23 -5.93 -0.62
CA LEU A 59 -0.89 -6.25 -0.12
C LEU A 59 -0.02 -7.03 -1.13
N PRO A 60 -0.50 -8.11 -1.77
CA PRO A 60 0.27 -8.86 -2.77
C PRO A 60 0.74 -8.01 -3.96
N GLU A 61 -0.07 -7.06 -4.45
CA GLU A 61 0.36 -6.15 -5.52
C GLU A 61 1.46 -5.18 -5.06
N ILE A 62 1.31 -4.69 -3.82
CA ILE A 62 2.33 -3.84 -3.19
C ILE A 62 3.62 -4.64 -3.02
N MET A 63 3.55 -5.88 -2.53
CA MET A 63 4.70 -6.77 -2.34
C MET A 63 5.40 -7.09 -3.66
N GLU A 64 4.65 -7.42 -4.73
CA GLU A 64 5.23 -7.65 -6.05
C GLU A 64 6.01 -6.43 -6.55
N ARG A 65 5.47 -5.24 -6.33
CA ARG A 65 6.15 -3.98 -6.67
C ARG A 65 7.29 -3.66 -5.73
N ALA A 66 7.15 -3.92 -4.43
CA ALA A 66 8.17 -3.72 -3.42
C ALA A 66 9.45 -4.48 -3.78
N ARG A 67 9.31 -5.71 -4.31
CA ARG A 67 10.44 -6.51 -4.82
C ARG A 67 11.23 -5.82 -5.94
N ARG A 68 10.57 -5.00 -6.77
CA ARG A 68 11.21 -4.19 -7.82
C ARG A 68 11.53 -2.77 -7.37
N TYR A 69 10.90 -2.33 -6.28
CA TYR A 69 11.11 -1.02 -5.70
C TYR A 69 12.47 -1.01 -5.01
N LYS A 70 13.45 -0.49 -5.72
CA LYS A 70 14.70 -0.09 -5.10
C LYS A 70 14.48 1.30 -4.52
N PRO A 71 14.36 1.48 -3.19
CA PRO A 71 14.40 2.81 -2.62
C PRO A 71 15.70 3.45 -3.11
N ARG A 72 15.59 4.55 -3.86
CA ARG A 72 16.76 5.38 -4.09
C ARG A 72 17.19 5.81 -2.68
N PRO A 73 18.45 5.57 -2.26
CA PRO A 73 18.91 6.09 -0.99
C PRO A 73 18.69 7.59 -1.06
N ARG A 74 17.70 8.10 -0.32
CA ARG A 74 17.58 9.51 -0.06
C ARG A 74 18.84 9.80 0.72
N GLN A 75 19.78 10.54 0.13
CA GLN A 75 20.89 11.10 0.88
C GLN A 75 20.26 11.79 2.09
N VAL A 76 20.41 11.15 3.24
CA VAL A 76 20.36 11.85 4.51
C VAL A 76 21.57 12.76 4.42
N ALA A 77 21.32 14.01 4.01
CA ALA A 77 22.30 15.06 4.18
C ALA A 77 22.49 15.21 5.69
N ALA A 78 23.57 14.64 6.19
CA ALA A 78 24.13 14.92 7.50
C ALA A 78 25.37 15.79 7.27
#